data_AF-A0A8S1B0R1-F1
#
_entry.id   AF-A0A8S1B0R1-F1
#
_cell.length_a   1.000
_cell.length_b   1.000
_cell.length_c   1.000
_cell.angle_alpha   90.00
_cell.angle_beta   90.00
_cell.angle_gamma   90.00
#
_symmetry.space_group_name_H-M   'P 1'
#
loop_
_entity.id
_entity.type
_entity.pdbx_description
1 polymer ?
#
loop_
_entity_poly.entity_id
_entity_poly.type
_entity_poly.pdbx_seq_one_letter_code
_entity_poly.pdbx_strand_id
1 'polypeptide(L)'
;MEDLSSDSKRVHLDEVLGDLGAFGPYQLVTMAMLALVYATNSMYNVNYVFAVEDVGYRCKMPACETANSSFYAPWLNKSQQWDEPVKQCWLPTTTSDCQMSYHHGNERCTEWVYEIPDSFVAEFGLACEDWKPTLVGTAHSFGSMLGLLVQGQISDRFGRKTAAVFAGTMGAVLGLTKSFATNFWCYVCLEALEAAIGDALSPMFMLSIEIVEKKRVVLFQMILLNCYTCGLIVMPFIAYMVPYWRSFLRVIYAPTLLILAYAFFLDESIRWLYSKGKKDRAVKLIQKIAKRNNVELDKRQLDRLDYFDEETKRGQVSDRLVLLKTFKSKIMMKRFVICMVWWFTITLINYGMMISSVLIAGNKYVNFALLMLMDIPSNVFYWLVLSKYKRKLPLLMAFFVGGVFCISQPFVPKAYAWLGVALFMAFEMLATFSYNIVYIYTSELFPTYTRNSMHAICSAVGRMGSLLAPQTPLLMSYWYGLPTFLFGVTSILSGCLTLFMPETANTELPDTVDEAEQIGRTPKSQAPLLPEEEKKPDKVT
;
A
#
# COMPACT_ATOMS: atom_id res chain seq x y z
N MET A 1 22.26 -58.42 -19.49
CA MET A 1 22.99 -57.14 -19.28
C MET A 1 21.94 -56.08 -19.47
N GLU A 2 21.25 -55.77 -18.38
CA GLU A 2 19.97 -55.03 -18.36
C GLU A 2 20.16 -53.55 -18.71
N ASP A 3 19.18 -53.08 -19.47
CA ASP A 3 18.85 -51.72 -19.90
C ASP A 3 19.38 -50.57 -19.04
N LEU A 4 20.41 -49.90 -19.56
CA LEU A 4 20.90 -48.58 -19.15
C LEU A 4 20.15 -47.44 -19.87
N SER A 5 18.80 -47.49 -19.90
CA SER A 5 17.98 -46.40 -20.45
C SER A 5 16.81 -46.05 -19.53
N SER A 6 17.09 -45.75 -18.26
CA SER A 6 16.14 -44.97 -17.46
C SER A 6 16.33 -43.49 -17.76
N ASP A 7 15.50 -43.01 -18.67
CA ASP A 7 15.17 -41.61 -18.95
C ASP A 7 15.28 -40.74 -17.68
N SER A 8 16.34 -39.93 -17.55
CA SER A 8 16.61 -39.13 -16.36
C SER A 8 15.71 -37.88 -16.34
N LYS A 9 14.43 -38.06 -16.03
CA LYS A 9 13.52 -36.93 -15.80
C LYS A 9 14.05 -36.09 -14.64
N ARG A 10 14.47 -34.86 -14.95
CA ARG A 10 14.84 -33.84 -13.96
C ARG A 10 13.58 -33.46 -13.18
N VAL A 11 13.68 -33.36 -11.86
CA VAL A 11 12.54 -33.06 -10.98
C VAL A 11 12.47 -31.55 -10.77
N HIS A 12 11.32 -30.94 -11.05
CA HIS A 12 11.13 -29.51 -10.81
C HIS A 12 10.80 -29.24 -9.34
N LEU A 13 11.35 -28.17 -8.78
CA LEU A 13 11.10 -27.78 -7.38
C LEU A 13 9.60 -27.61 -7.07
N ASP A 14 8.81 -27.12 -8.01
CA ASP A 14 7.37 -26.93 -7.82
C ASP A 14 6.62 -28.27 -7.63
N GLU A 15 7.11 -29.37 -8.21
CA GLU A 15 6.53 -30.71 -8.01
C GLU A 15 6.77 -31.19 -6.58
N VAL A 16 8.00 -31.02 -6.08
CA VAL A 16 8.34 -31.36 -4.68
C VAL A 16 7.57 -30.50 -3.69
N LEU A 17 7.37 -29.22 -3.98
CA LEU A 17 6.51 -28.35 -3.16
C LEU A 17 5.03 -28.78 -3.20
N GLY A 18 4.58 -29.33 -4.33
CA GLY A 18 3.26 -29.93 -4.48
C GLY A 18 3.09 -31.16 -3.58
N ASP A 19 4.08 -32.05 -3.57
CA ASP A 19 4.09 -33.27 -2.74
C ASP A 19 4.08 -32.96 -1.24
N LEU A 20 4.76 -31.88 -0.82
CA LEU A 20 4.75 -31.41 0.57
C LEU A 20 3.39 -30.86 1.02
N GLY A 21 2.52 -30.48 0.09
CA GLY A 21 1.21 -29.86 0.33
C GLY A 21 1.27 -28.41 0.80
N ALA A 22 0.31 -27.58 0.36
CA ALA A 22 0.28 -26.16 0.73
C ALA A 22 -0.26 -25.85 2.14
N PHE A 23 -1.03 -26.76 2.74
CA PHE A 23 -1.71 -26.57 4.04
C PHE A 23 -1.29 -27.63 5.07
N GLY A 24 -0.07 -28.17 4.94
CA GLY A 24 0.48 -29.04 5.95
C GLY A 24 0.71 -28.32 7.29
N PRO A 25 0.91 -29.04 8.40
CA PRO A 25 1.17 -28.46 9.71
C PRO A 25 2.32 -27.45 9.71
N TYR A 26 3.38 -27.70 8.92
CA TYR A 26 4.48 -26.75 8.77
C TYR A 26 4.03 -25.43 8.13
N GLN A 27 3.28 -25.51 7.02
CA GLN A 27 2.82 -24.34 6.28
C GLN A 27 1.79 -23.55 7.07
N LEU A 28 0.90 -24.20 7.83
CA LEU A 28 -0.07 -23.52 8.69
C LEU A 28 0.61 -22.73 9.82
N VAL A 29 1.62 -23.30 10.47
CA VAL A 29 2.39 -22.59 11.50
C VAL A 29 3.16 -21.42 10.88
N THR A 30 3.76 -21.62 9.71
CA THR A 30 4.45 -20.56 8.98
C THR A 30 3.48 -19.46 8.56
N MET A 31 2.28 -19.81 8.08
CA MET A 31 1.22 -18.88 7.72
C MET A 31 0.77 -18.06 8.93
N ALA A 32 0.58 -18.68 10.10
CA ALA A 32 0.21 -17.96 11.32
C ALA A 32 1.29 -16.96 11.73
N MET A 33 2.57 -17.34 11.62
CA MET A 33 3.69 -16.42 11.87
C MET A 33 3.66 -15.24 10.89
N LEU A 34 3.51 -15.50 9.60
CA LEU A 34 3.41 -14.48 8.55
C LEU A 34 2.22 -13.55 8.75
N ALA A 35 1.06 -14.10 9.12
CA ALA A 35 -0.17 -13.35 9.36
C ALA A 35 0.01 -12.27 10.44
N LEU A 36 0.73 -12.59 11.52
CA LEU A 36 1.05 -11.60 12.56
C LEU A 36 1.91 -10.46 12.02
N VAL A 37 2.87 -10.75 11.14
CA VAL A 37 3.73 -9.71 10.53
C VAL A 37 2.94 -8.84 9.56
N TYR A 38 2.04 -9.44 8.78
CA TYR A 38 1.13 -8.69 7.89
C TYR A 38 0.24 -7.76 8.70
N ALA A 39 -0.39 -8.27 9.76
CA ALA A 39 -1.28 -7.48 10.61
C ALA A 39 -0.54 -6.35 11.34
N THR A 40 0.69 -6.58 11.81
CA THR A 40 1.45 -5.55 12.54
C THR A 40 2.06 -4.51 11.62
N ASN A 41 2.57 -4.91 10.45
CA ASN A 41 3.10 -3.97 9.46
C ASN A 41 2.01 -3.01 8.93
N SER A 42 0.77 -3.49 8.78
CA SER A 42 -0.34 -2.64 8.36
C SER A 42 -0.64 -1.52 9.37
N MET A 43 -0.54 -1.82 10.67
CA MET A 43 -0.66 -0.80 11.72
C MET A 43 0.45 0.26 11.62
N TYR A 44 1.67 -0.14 11.25
CA TYR A 44 2.81 0.77 11.14
C TYR A 44 2.69 1.72 9.97
N ASN A 45 2.27 1.21 8.82
CA ASN A 45 2.13 2.00 7.60
C ASN A 45 1.21 3.22 7.79
N VAL A 46 0.23 3.09 8.70
CA VAL A 46 -0.83 4.10 8.89
C VAL A 46 -0.85 4.71 10.29
N ASN A 47 0.12 4.37 11.15
CA ASN A 47 0.13 4.80 12.55
C ASN A 47 0.01 6.33 12.72
N TYR A 48 0.61 7.10 11.81
CA TYR A 48 0.63 8.56 11.87
C TYR A 48 -0.76 9.20 11.78
N VAL A 49 -1.75 8.52 11.18
CA VAL A 49 -3.12 9.03 11.06
C VAL A 49 -3.79 9.19 12.44
N PHE A 50 -3.40 8.37 13.41
CA PHE A 50 -3.92 8.45 14.78
C PHE A 50 -2.91 9.06 15.76
N ALA A 51 -1.61 8.84 15.55
CA ALA A 51 -0.59 9.43 16.41
C ALA A 51 -0.52 10.96 16.25
N VAL A 52 -0.73 11.48 15.04
CA VAL A 52 -0.74 12.90 14.73
C VAL A 52 -2.20 13.36 14.60
N GLU A 53 -2.92 13.29 15.72
CA GLU A 53 -4.30 13.74 15.78
C GLU A 53 -4.42 15.26 15.53
N ASP A 54 -5.43 15.65 14.76
CA ASP A 54 -5.83 17.05 14.63
C ASP A 54 -6.63 17.48 15.86
N VAL A 55 -6.18 18.53 16.54
CA VAL A 55 -6.73 18.98 17.83
C VAL A 55 -7.04 20.47 17.76
N GLY A 56 -8.18 20.87 18.33
CA GLY A 56 -8.55 22.27 18.49
C GLY A 56 -7.58 23.01 19.43
N TYR A 57 -7.23 24.24 19.07
CA TYR A 57 -6.44 25.14 19.90
C TYR A 57 -6.97 26.57 19.83
N ARG A 58 -7.02 27.22 20.99
CA ARG A 58 -7.40 28.62 21.10
C ARG A 58 -6.27 29.43 21.72
N CYS A 59 -6.29 30.73 21.49
CA CYS A 59 -5.29 31.61 22.08
C CYS A 59 -5.50 31.71 23.58
N LYS A 60 -4.40 31.70 24.33
CA LYS A 60 -4.41 31.95 25.76
C LYS A 60 -4.61 33.43 26.02
N MET A 61 -5.54 33.77 26.90
CA MET A 61 -5.83 35.17 27.25
C MET A 61 -5.36 35.51 28.67
N PRO A 62 -4.21 36.17 28.85
CA PRO A 62 -3.70 36.47 30.19
C PRO A 62 -4.66 37.30 31.05
N ALA A 63 -5.45 38.17 30.43
CA ALA A 63 -6.40 39.04 31.13
C ALA A 63 -7.65 38.31 31.65
N CYS A 64 -7.98 37.14 31.10
CA CYS A 64 -9.24 36.43 31.35
C CYS A 64 -9.03 35.00 31.87
N GLU A 65 -7.78 34.57 32.03
CA GLU A 65 -7.42 33.22 32.43
C GLU A 65 -6.79 33.16 33.81
N THR A 66 -7.18 32.13 34.56
CA THR A 66 -6.54 31.69 35.78
C THR A 66 -5.47 30.63 35.48
N ALA A 67 -4.63 30.28 36.46
CA ALA A 67 -3.50 29.35 36.27
C ALA A 67 -3.89 27.95 35.73
N ASN A 68 -5.15 27.51 35.89
CA ASN A 68 -5.68 26.23 35.39
C ASN A 68 -6.88 26.44 34.44
N SER A 69 -6.72 27.28 33.43
CA SER A 69 -7.75 27.52 32.42
C SER A 69 -7.98 26.28 31.55
N SER A 70 -9.21 25.77 31.54
CA SER A 70 -9.66 24.73 30.61
C SER A 70 -9.86 25.29 29.20
N PHE A 71 -9.83 24.41 28.19
CA PHE A 71 -10.15 24.77 26.82
C PHE A 71 -11.53 25.42 26.71
N TYR A 72 -12.55 24.81 27.32
CA TYR A 72 -13.87 25.44 27.49
C TYR A 72 -13.86 26.34 28.71
N ALA A 73 -13.62 27.64 28.50
CA ALA A 73 -13.64 28.63 29.57
C ALA A 73 -15.04 29.26 29.73
N PRO A 74 -15.50 29.59 30.96
CA PRO A 74 -16.83 30.17 31.17
C PRO A 74 -17.10 31.50 30.44
N TRP A 75 -16.06 32.31 30.24
CA TRP A 75 -16.15 33.56 29.47
C TRP A 75 -16.36 33.31 27.97
N LEU A 76 -16.00 32.12 27.48
CA LEU A 76 -16.17 31.69 26.09
C LEU A 76 -17.65 31.38 25.76
N ASN A 77 -18.41 30.88 26.75
CA ASN A 77 -19.81 30.45 26.58
C ASN A 77 -20.79 31.61 26.33
N LYS A 78 -20.41 32.86 26.62
CA LYS A 78 -21.26 34.03 26.38
C LYS A 78 -21.23 34.55 24.95
N SER A 79 -20.30 34.07 24.10
CA SER A 79 -20.04 34.67 22.78
C SER A 79 -20.11 33.74 21.57
N GLN A 80 -20.21 32.40 21.70
CA GLN A 80 -20.37 31.56 20.49
C GLN A 80 -20.84 30.12 20.73
N GLN A 81 -21.67 29.64 19.79
CA GLN A 81 -21.87 28.24 19.44
C GLN A 81 -20.73 27.88 18.46
N TRP A 82 -19.75 27.09 18.90
CA TRP A 82 -18.60 26.72 18.08
C TRP A 82 -19.01 25.58 17.13
N ASP A 83 -18.88 25.79 15.82
CA ASP A 83 -19.06 24.75 14.80
C ASP A 83 -17.67 24.16 14.50
N GLU A 84 -17.39 22.95 15.01
CA GLU A 84 -16.17 22.14 14.74
C GLU A 84 -14.81 22.83 15.11
N PRO A 85 -13.66 22.13 15.17
CA PRO A 85 -12.62 22.45 16.16
C PRO A 85 -12.05 23.86 16.01
N VAL A 86 -12.04 24.59 17.12
CA VAL A 86 -11.57 25.97 17.18
C VAL A 86 -10.07 26.00 16.90
N LYS A 87 -9.65 26.65 15.80
CA LYS A 87 -8.24 26.91 15.49
C LYS A 87 -8.00 28.41 15.42
N GLN A 88 -7.52 29.02 16.51
CA GLN A 88 -7.25 30.46 16.57
C GLN A 88 -5.75 30.75 16.51
N CYS A 89 -5.39 31.70 15.63
CA CYS A 89 -4.02 32.15 15.42
C CYS A 89 -3.80 33.63 15.72
N TRP A 90 -4.88 34.35 15.90
CA TRP A 90 -4.88 35.79 16.11
C TRP A 90 -5.62 36.09 17.40
N LEU A 91 -5.04 36.97 18.21
CA LEU A 91 -5.64 37.43 19.46
C LEU A 91 -6.92 38.17 19.10
N PRO A 92 -8.07 37.73 19.62
CA PRO A 92 -9.31 38.47 19.40
C PRO A 92 -9.30 39.74 20.26
N THR A 93 -9.94 40.79 19.73
CA THR A 93 -10.02 42.06 20.45
C THR A 93 -10.96 41.88 21.64
N THR A 94 -10.50 42.13 22.85
CA THR A 94 -11.33 42.01 24.07
C THR A 94 -11.77 43.38 24.55
N THR A 95 -13.02 43.48 25.02
CA THR A 95 -13.43 44.58 25.90
C THR A 95 -13.03 44.25 27.34
N SER A 96 -12.99 45.26 28.21
CA SER A 96 -12.60 45.16 29.63
C SER A 96 -13.34 44.08 30.44
N ASP A 97 -14.46 43.56 29.94
CA ASP A 97 -15.31 42.57 30.60
C ASP A 97 -15.12 41.13 30.10
N CYS A 98 -13.97 40.82 29.46
CA CYS A 98 -13.69 39.49 28.88
C CYS A 98 -14.80 39.02 27.92
N GLN A 99 -15.40 39.97 27.20
CA GLN A 99 -16.29 39.69 26.08
C GLN A 99 -15.48 39.74 24.79
N MET A 100 -15.54 38.64 24.05
CA MET A 100 -14.97 38.52 22.71
C MET A 100 -15.63 39.52 21.76
N SER A 101 -14.86 40.44 21.18
CA SER A 101 -15.28 41.14 19.96
C SER A 101 -14.93 40.28 18.74
N TYR A 102 -15.85 40.21 17.77
CA TYR A 102 -15.71 39.43 16.54
C TYR A 102 -14.61 39.92 15.60
N HIS A 103 -13.92 41.01 15.94
CA HIS A 103 -12.79 41.48 15.15
C HIS A 103 -11.54 40.67 15.51
N HIS A 104 -11.03 39.93 14.52
CA HIS A 104 -9.65 39.42 14.52
C HIS A 104 -8.73 40.60 14.87
N GLY A 105 -8.09 40.53 16.04
CA GLY A 105 -7.03 41.48 16.35
C GLY A 105 -5.86 41.26 15.39
N ASN A 106 -5.07 42.32 15.17
CA ASN A 106 -3.90 42.25 14.31
C ASN A 106 -2.70 41.54 14.96
N GLU A 107 -2.80 41.16 16.24
CA GLU A 107 -1.72 40.53 16.98
C GLU A 107 -1.81 38.99 16.91
N ARG A 108 -0.68 38.34 16.65
CA ARG A 108 -0.59 36.87 16.65
C ARG A 108 -0.55 36.34 18.07
N CYS A 109 -1.14 35.17 18.26
CA CYS A 109 -1.07 34.48 19.53
C CYS A 109 0.34 33.97 19.80
N THR A 110 0.77 34.06 21.06
CA THR A 110 2.08 33.59 21.53
C THR A 110 1.96 32.31 22.35
N GLU A 111 0.83 32.14 23.03
CA GLU A 111 0.51 30.95 23.84
C GLU A 111 -0.88 30.43 23.45
N TRP A 112 -1.03 29.10 23.48
CA TRP A 112 -2.27 28.41 23.13
C TRP A 112 -2.73 27.48 24.26
N VAL A 113 -4.05 27.34 24.35
CA VAL A 113 -4.72 26.32 25.16
C VAL A 113 -5.30 25.29 24.20
N TYR A 114 -4.87 24.04 24.35
CA TYR A 114 -5.28 22.92 23.50
C TYR A 114 -6.48 22.19 24.10
N GLU A 115 -7.37 21.68 23.24
CA GLU A 115 -8.50 20.84 23.64
C GLU A 115 -8.02 19.54 24.30
N ILE A 116 -6.94 18.96 23.77
CA ILE A 116 -6.25 17.80 24.33
C ILE A 116 -4.80 18.23 24.67
N PRO A 117 -4.49 18.50 25.94
CA PRO A 117 -3.17 18.98 26.36
C PRO A 117 -2.02 18.01 26.09
N ASP A 118 -2.28 16.70 26.15
CA ASP A 118 -1.27 15.65 25.94
C ASP A 118 -1.24 15.14 24.48
N SER A 119 -1.75 15.93 23.54
CA SER A 119 -1.75 15.59 22.11
C SER A 119 -0.39 15.85 21.46
N PHE A 120 -0.16 15.23 20.30
CA PHE A 120 1.05 15.45 19.50
C PHE A 120 1.26 16.94 19.16
N VAL A 121 0.18 17.61 18.75
CA VAL A 121 0.21 19.05 18.40
C VAL A 121 0.53 19.91 19.62
N ALA A 122 -0.03 19.58 20.78
CA ALA A 122 0.20 20.32 22.02
C ALA A 122 1.62 20.14 22.57
N GLU A 123 2.12 18.91 22.63
CA GLU A 123 3.46 18.61 23.16
C GLU A 123 4.59 19.27 22.36
N PHE A 124 4.44 19.35 21.04
CA PHE A 124 5.43 19.99 20.15
C PHE A 124 5.14 21.48 19.89
N GLY A 125 4.06 22.04 20.44
CA GLY A 125 3.70 23.45 20.28
C GLY A 125 3.40 23.86 18.84
N LEU A 126 2.67 23.02 18.09
CA LEU A 126 2.48 23.15 16.64
C LEU A 126 1.21 23.96 16.25
N ALA A 127 0.71 24.80 17.16
CA ALA A 127 -0.47 25.61 16.87
C ALA A 127 -0.18 26.56 15.70
N CYS A 128 -1.14 26.69 14.79
CA CYS A 128 -1.06 27.54 13.59
C CYS A 128 0.00 27.15 12.56
N GLU A 129 0.56 25.95 12.69
CA GLU A 129 1.51 25.36 11.76
C GLU A 129 0.97 24.05 11.19
N ASP A 130 -0.24 24.08 10.61
CA ASP A 130 -0.96 22.89 10.13
C ASP A 130 -0.15 22.02 9.14
N TRP A 131 0.83 22.61 8.43
CA TRP A 131 1.72 21.89 7.51
C TRP A 131 2.72 20.95 8.22
N LYS A 132 3.02 21.17 9.51
CA LYS A 132 3.97 20.34 10.27
C LYS A 132 3.37 18.97 10.63
N PRO A 133 2.16 18.88 11.19
CA PRO A 133 1.45 17.60 11.32
C PRO A 133 1.36 16.81 10.01
N THR A 134 0.98 17.45 8.91
CA THR A 134 0.84 16.77 7.61
C THR A 134 2.19 16.31 7.03
N LEU A 135 3.27 17.03 7.31
CA LEU A 135 4.63 16.64 6.92
C LEU A 135 5.02 15.26 7.47
N VAL A 136 4.53 14.86 8.64
CA VAL A 136 4.82 13.53 9.22
C VAL A 136 4.37 12.42 8.27
N GLY A 137 3.14 12.48 7.78
CA GLY A 137 2.61 11.50 6.83
C GLY A 137 3.38 11.52 5.51
N THR A 138 3.74 12.71 5.00
CA THR A 138 4.56 12.86 3.79
C THR A 138 5.95 12.27 3.98
N ALA A 139 6.59 12.50 5.12
CA ALA A 139 7.89 11.93 5.46
C ALA A 139 7.83 10.39 5.56
N HIS A 140 6.75 9.85 6.15
CA HIS A 140 6.48 8.40 6.16
C HIS A 140 6.38 7.84 4.73
N SER A 141 5.52 8.42 3.89
CA SER A 141 5.35 7.98 2.49
C SER A 141 6.64 8.06 1.68
N PHE A 142 7.44 9.11 1.88
CA PHE A 142 8.75 9.26 1.24
C PHE A 142 9.73 8.18 1.70
N GLY A 143 9.78 7.92 3.02
CA GLY A 143 10.57 6.84 3.60
C GLY A 143 10.19 5.49 2.99
N SER A 144 8.90 5.15 2.97
CA SER A 144 8.39 3.90 2.37
C SER A 144 8.80 3.74 0.89
N MET A 145 8.73 4.81 0.10
CA MET A 145 9.15 4.80 -1.30
C MET A 145 10.64 4.46 -1.47
N LEU A 146 11.51 5.06 -0.65
CA LEU A 146 12.95 4.73 -0.63
C LEU A 146 13.19 3.30 -0.12
N GLY A 147 12.42 2.89 0.88
CA GLY A 147 12.50 1.56 1.48
C GLY A 147 12.28 0.44 0.48
N LEU A 148 11.27 0.55 -0.39
CA LEU A 148 10.99 -0.45 -1.42
C LEU A 148 12.19 -0.71 -2.35
N LEU A 149 12.95 0.33 -2.70
CA LEU A 149 14.13 0.19 -3.55
C LEU A 149 15.28 -0.53 -2.83
N VAL A 150 15.47 -0.24 -1.55
CA VAL A 150 16.57 -0.79 -0.75
C VAL A 150 16.26 -2.21 -0.28
N GLN A 151 15.04 -2.46 0.18
CA GLN A 151 14.66 -3.74 0.78
C GLN A 151 14.61 -4.89 -0.21
N GLY A 152 14.21 -4.65 -1.47
CA GLY A 152 14.30 -5.67 -2.51
C GLY A 152 15.73 -6.21 -2.65
N GLN A 153 16.70 -5.29 -2.75
CA GLN A 153 18.12 -5.63 -2.85
C GLN A 153 18.64 -6.35 -1.60
N ILE A 154 18.23 -5.91 -0.40
CA ILE A 154 18.60 -6.57 0.86
C ILE A 154 18.04 -7.99 0.89
N SER A 155 16.77 -8.17 0.54
CA SER A 155 16.06 -9.46 0.52
C SER A 155 16.71 -10.44 -0.45
N ASP A 156 17.07 -9.99 -1.66
CA ASP A 156 17.75 -10.83 -2.65
C ASP A 156 19.18 -11.20 -2.23
N ARG A 157 19.89 -10.28 -1.57
CA ARG A 157 21.30 -10.48 -1.19
C ARG A 157 21.46 -11.33 0.07
N PHE A 158 20.71 -11.03 1.11
CA PHE A 158 20.88 -11.62 2.45
C PHE A 158 19.87 -12.72 2.78
N GLY A 159 18.79 -12.83 2.00
CA GLY A 159 17.73 -13.83 2.19
C GLY A 159 16.43 -13.21 2.68
N ARG A 160 15.31 -13.87 2.36
CA ARG A 160 13.95 -13.36 2.64
C ARG A 160 13.71 -13.29 4.14
N LYS A 161 14.00 -14.37 4.87
CA LYS A 161 13.85 -14.43 6.34
C LYS A 161 14.74 -13.39 7.01
N THR A 162 16.01 -13.33 6.63
CA THR A 162 16.99 -12.42 7.27
C THR A 162 16.58 -10.96 7.08
N ALA A 163 16.16 -10.60 5.86
CA ALA A 163 15.67 -9.26 5.56
C ALA A 163 14.39 -8.92 6.35
N ALA A 164 13.43 -9.85 6.44
CA ALA A 164 12.19 -9.65 7.18
C ALA A 164 12.43 -9.43 8.68
N VAL A 165 13.27 -10.26 9.31
CA VAL A 165 13.59 -10.12 10.74
C VAL A 165 14.36 -8.83 11.00
N PHE A 166 15.32 -8.48 10.14
CA PHE A 166 16.05 -7.22 10.24
C PHE A 166 15.11 -6.01 10.12
N ALA A 167 14.31 -5.95 9.05
CA ALA A 167 13.38 -4.85 8.80
C ALA A 167 12.36 -4.73 9.93
N GLY A 168 11.70 -5.83 10.32
CA GLY A 168 10.69 -5.77 11.38
C GLY A 168 11.25 -5.41 12.74
N THR A 169 12.46 -5.87 13.08
CA THR A 169 13.14 -5.48 14.33
C THR A 169 13.52 -4.01 14.30
N MET A 170 14.09 -3.53 13.18
CA MET A 170 14.48 -2.13 13.06
C MET A 170 13.25 -1.21 13.08
N GLY A 171 12.17 -1.61 12.41
CA GLY A 171 10.88 -0.90 12.48
C GLY A 171 10.33 -0.83 13.90
N ALA A 172 10.35 -1.93 14.65
CA ALA A 172 9.95 -1.96 16.06
C ALA A 172 10.81 -1.03 16.94
N VAL A 173 12.14 -1.09 16.78
CA VAL A 173 13.07 -0.26 17.56
C VAL A 173 12.91 1.22 17.22
N LEU A 174 12.85 1.59 15.94
CA LEU A 174 12.66 2.97 15.51
C LEU A 174 11.29 3.51 15.94
N GLY A 175 10.23 2.70 15.81
CA GLY A 175 8.87 3.02 16.25
C GLY A 175 8.76 3.24 17.76
N LEU A 176 9.45 2.43 18.57
CA LEU A 176 9.55 2.67 20.01
C LEU A 176 10.37 3.91 20.33
N THR A 177 11.49 4.12 19.62
CA THR A 177 12.38 5.27 19.82
C THR A 177 11.67 6.59 19.51
N LYS A 178 10.88 6.66 18.42
CA LYS A 178 10.11 7.88 18.07
C LYS A 178 9.08 8.24 19.14
N SER A 179 8.55 7.26 19.88
CA SER A 179 7.65 7.51 21.02
C SER A 179 8.30 8.28 22.17
N PHE A 180 9.64 8.36 22.22
CA PHE A 180 10.41 9.13 23.22
C PHE A 180 10.98 10.44 22.65
N ALA A 181 10.72 10.76 21.37
CA ALA A 181 11.24 11.96 20.74
C ALA A 181 10.67 13.22 21.42
N THR A 182 11.54 14.11 21.87
CA THR A 182 11.18 15.40 22.48
C THR A 182 11.29 16.57 21.49
N ASN A 183 11.91 16.34 20.33
CA ASN A 183 12.03 17.31 19.25
C ASN A 183 11.22 16.85 18.03
N PHE A 184 10.40 17.74 17.48
CA PHE A 184 9.57 17.49 16.30
C PHE A 184 10.39 16.98 15.10
N TRP A 185 11.53 17.60 14.79
CA TRP A 185 12.36 17.19 13.65
C TRP A 185 12.99 15.81 13.86
N CYS A 186 13.34 15.48 15.10
CA CYS A 186 13.81 14.14 15.44
C CYS A 186 12.69 13.10 15.22
N TYR A 187 11.46 13.43 15.61
CA TYR A 187 10.30 12.58 15.34
C TYR A 187 10.09 12.34 13.83
N VAL A 188 10.10 13.41 13.02
CA VAL A 188 9.93 13.31 11.55
C VAL A 188 11.04 12.47 10.91
N CYS A 189 12.30 12.65 11.33
CA CYS A 189 13.41 11.84 10.82
C CYS A 189 13.25 10.36 11.20
N LEU A 190 12.85 10.06 12.44
CA LEU A 190 12.62 8.69 12.88
C LEU A 190 11.43 8.04 12.16
N GLU A 191 10.35 8.79 11.90
CA GLU A 191 9.21 8.34 11.09
C GLU A 191 9.65 7.94 9.68
N ALA A 192 10.43 8.79 9.00
CA ALA A 192 10.91 8.50 7.66
C ALA A 192 11.88 7.30 7.62
N LEU A 193 12.75 7.17 8.62
CA LEU A 193 13.67 6.04 8.74
C LEU A 193 12.94 4.73 9.06
N GLU A 194 11.94 4.80 9.92
CA GLU A 194 11.09 3.65 10.26
C GLU A 194 10.34 3.17 9.02
N ALA A 195 9.73 4.05 8.24
CA ALA A 195 9.08 3.69 6.99
C ALA A 195 10.05 3.14 5.93
N ALA A 196 11.30 3.64 5.88
CA ALA A 196 12.29 3.20 4.89
C ALA A 196 12.92 1.84 5.21
N ILE A 197 13.22 1.57 6.48
CA ILE A 197 13.96 0.36 6.88
C ILE A 197 13.03 -0.68 7.49
N GLY A 198 11.93 -0.24 8.12
CA GLY A 198 11.03 -1.03 8.94
C GLY A 198 10.03 -1.91 8.20
N ASP A 199 9.92 -1.80 6.87
CA ASP A 199 8.94 -2.60 6.11
C ASP A 199 9.33 -4.10 6.04
N ALA A 200 8.78 -4.91 6.94
CA ALA A 200 8.94 -6.36 6.91
C ALA A 200 7.99 -7.06 5.93
N LEU A 201 6.98 -6.37 5.37
CA LEU A 201 5.96 -6.99 4.53
C LEU A 201 6.56 -7.47 3.21
N SER A 202 7.33 -6.62 2.53
CA SER A 202 7.95 -6.93 1.25
C SER A 202 8.75 -8.27 1.23
N PRO A 203 9.71 -8.51 2.15
CA PRO A 203 10.42 -9.79 2.20
C PRO A 203 9.54 -10.97 2.63
N MET A 204 8.55 -10.76 3.51
CA MET A 204 7.61 -11.81 3.94
C MET A 204 6.61 -12.21 2.85
N PHE A 205 6.23 -11.27 2.00
CA PHE A 205 5.43 -11.50 0.81
C PHE A 205 6.17 -12.40 -0.18
N MET A 206 7.45 -12.13 -0.44
CA MET A 206 8.26 -13.01 -1.28
C MET A 206 8.44 -14.40 -0.64
N LEU A 207 8.72 -14.46 0.67
CA LEU A 207 8.86 -15.73 1.37
C LEU A 207 7.59 -16.59 1.26
N SER A 208 6.41 -16.00 1.40
CA SER A 208 5.13 -16.72 1.31
C SER A 208 4.84 -17.26 -0.09
N ILE A 209 5.31 -16.60 -1.15
CA ILE A 209 5.26 -17.12 -2.53
C ILE A 209 6.24 -18.27 -2.75
N GLU A 210 7.40 -18.23 -2.09
CA GLU A 210 8.50 -19.16 -2.30
C GLU A 210 8.38 -20.45 -1.47
N ILE A 211 7.49 -20.50 -0.47
CA ILE A 211 7.24 -21.68 0.40
C ILE A 211 6.15 -22.63 -0.15
N VAL A 212 5.28 -22.14 -1.04
CA VAL A 212 4.10 -22.87 -1.51
C VAL A 212 4.19 -23.16 -3.01
N GLU A 213 3.57 -24.26 -3.45
CA GLU A 213 3.43 -24.56 -4.88
C GLU A 213 2.68 -23.44 -5.63
N LYS A 214 3.03 -23.22 -6.89
CA LYS A 214 2.43 -22.17 -7.73
C LYS A 214 0.90 -22.27 -7.85
N LYS A 215 0.33 -23.48 -7.81
CA LYS A 215 -1.13 -23.69 -7.96
C LYS A 215 -1.94 -23.14 -6.79
N ARG A 216 -1.39 -23.16 -5.57
CA ARG A 216 -2.08 -22.77 -4.34
C ARG A 216 -1.60 -21.45 -3.75
N VAL A 217 -0.56 -20.85 -4.35
CA VAL A 217 0.03 -19.59 -3.88
C VAL A 217 -0.98 -18.44 -3.81
N VAL A 218 -1.92 -18.37 -4.77
CA VAL A 218 -2.93 -17.29 -4.82
C VAL A 218 -3.84 -17.33 -3.60
N LEU A 219 -4.34 -18.52 -3.23
CA LEU A 219 -5.17 -18.69 -2.05
C LEU A 219 -4.40 -18.38 -0.76
N PHE A 220 -3.14 -18.82 -0.69
CA PHE A 220 -2.27 -18.54 0.45
C PHE A 220 -2.05 -17.02 0.65
N GLN A 221 -1.80 -16.28 -0.44
CA GLN A 221 -1.66 -14.83 -0.40
C GLN A 221 -2.96 -14.13 -0.03
N MET A 222 -4.10 -14.59 -0.56
CA MET A 222 -5.40 -14.01 -0.23
C MET A 222 -5.66 -14.04 1.27
N ILE A 223 -5.36 -15.16 1.94
CA ILE A 223 -5.52 -15.30 3.40
C ILE A 223 -4.63 -14.28 4.13
N LEU A 224 -3.36 -14.17 3.77
CA LEU A 224 -2.41 -13.24 4.41
C LEU A 224 -2.78 -11.76 4.19
N LEU A 225 -3.25 -11.39 3.00
CA LEU A 225 -3.70 -10.04 2.70
C LEU A 225 -4.95 -9.66 3.53
N ASN A 226 -5.86 -10.60 3.78
CA ASN A 226 -6.96 -10.33 4.71
C ASN A 226 -6.46 -10.10 6.14
N CYS A 227 -5.40 -10.78 6.58
CA CYS A 227 -4.78 -10.49 7.89
C CYS A 227 -4.17 -9.09 7.96
N TYR A 228 -3.62 -8.57 6.84
CA TYR A 228 -3.17 -7.18 6.75
C TYR A 228 -4.34 -6.21 6.99
N THR A 229 -5.47 -6.41 6.32
CA THR A 229 -6.70 -5.62 6.52
C THR A 229 -7.23 -5.74 7.95
N CYS A 230 -7.18 -6.92 8.57
CA CYS A 230 -7.54 -7.07 9.99
C CYS A 230 -6.69 -6.19 10.90
N GLY A 231 -5.39 -6.05 10.63
CA GLY A 231 -4.53 -5.13 11.38
C GLY A 231 -4.98 -3.66 11.28
N LEU A 232 -5.38 -3.21 10.09
CA LEU A 232 -5.92 -1.86 9.87
C LEU A 232 -7.25 -1.65 10.60
N ILE A 233 -8.11 -2.67 10.68
CA ILE A 233 -9.39 -2.59 11.41
C ILE A 233 -9.15 -2.55 12.93
N VAL A 234 -8.18 -3.31 13.45
CA VAL A 234 -7.88 -3.38 14.89
C VAL A 234 -7.20 -2.12 15.41
N MET A 235 -6.32 -1.51 14.61
CA MET A 235 -5.55 -0.31 14.98
C MET A 235 -6.37 0.87 15.53
N PRO A 236 -7.48 1.33 14.89
CA PRO A 236 -8.30 2.42 15.43
C PRO A 236 -8.92 2.06 16.79
N PHE A 237 -9.25 0.79 17.06
CA PHE A 237 -9.76 0.40 18.38
C PHE A 237 -8.66 0.44 19.45
N ILE A 238 -7.41 0.10 19.10
CA ILE A 238 -6.27 0.29 19.99
C ILE A 238 -6.07 1.79 20.30
N ALA A 239 -6.15 2.64 19.27
CA ALA A 239 -6.06 4.09 19.44
C ALA A 239 -7.20 4.66 20.32
N TYR A 240 -8.41 4.10 20.22
CA TYR A 240 -9.54 4.45 21.09
C TYR A 240 -9.29 4.06 22.56
N MET A 241 -8.72 2.87 22.81
CA MET A 241 -8.42 2.40 24.17
C MET A 241 -7.22 3.13 24.80
N VAL A 242 -6.27 3.59 23.98
CA VAL A 242 -5.04 4.25 24.42
C VAL A 242 -4.92 5.60 23.69
N PRO A 243 -5.65 6.63 24.14
CA PRO A 243 -5.73 7.92 23.43
C PRO A 243 -4.41 8.71 23.47
N TYR A 244 -3.53 8.45 24.44
CA TYR A 244 -2.23 9.11 24.50
C TYR A 244 -1.29 8.58 23.42
N TRP A 245 -0.91 9.44 22.47
CA TRP A 245 -0.19 9.06 21.25
C TRP A 245 1.14 8.33 21.53
N ARG A 246 1.93 8.72 22.54
CA ARG A 246 3.18 8.01 22.86
C ARG A 246 2.92 6.59 23.37
N SER A 247 1.92 6.41 24.23
CA SER A 247 1.53 5.09 24.73
C SER A 247 0.92 4.24 23.63
N PHE A 248 0.13 4.83 22.74
CA PHE A 248 -0.39 4.18 21.55
C PHE A 248 0.74 3.60 20.69
N LEU A 249 1.76 4.39 20.37
CA LEU A 249 2.95 3.93 19.64
C LEU A 249 3.64 2.77 20.37
N ARG A 250 3.80 2.84 21.70
CA ARG A 250 4.42 1.75 22.47
C ARG A 250 3.60 0.47 22.42
N VAL A 251 2.28 0.55 22.48
CA VAL A 251 1.38 -0.61 22.45
C VAL A 251 1.40 -1.29 21.08
N ILE A 252 1.50 -0.55 19.98
CA ILE A 252 1.58 -1.14 18.64
C ILE A 252 2.98 -1.69 18.32
N TYR A 253 4.06 -1.03 18.76
CA TYR A 253 5.44 -1.41 18.42
C TYR A 253 6.11 -2.36 19.43
N ALA A 254 5.69 -2.44 20.70
CA ALA A 254 6.32 -3.35 21.65
C ALA A 254 6.06 -4.84 21.36
N PRO A 255 4.82 -5.28 21.04
CA PRO A 255 4.53 -6.69 20.79
C PRO A 255 5.27 -7.25 19.56
N THR A 256 5.70 -6.40 18.64
CA THR A 256 6.33 -6.83 17.40
C THR A 256 7.80 -7.14 17.54
N LEU A 257 8.43 -6.80 18.67
CA LEU A 257 9.74 -7.34 19.03
C LEU A 257 9.72 -8.87 19.11
N LEU A 258 8.54 -9.51 19.20
CA LEU A 258 8.36 -10.95 19.00
C LEU A 258 8.90 -11.43 17.64
N ILE A 259 9.04 -10.57 16.63
CA ILE A 259 9.63 -10.93 15.34
C ILE A 259 11.10 -11.34 15.47
N LEU A 260 11.81 -10.95 16.53
CA LEU A 260 13.14 -11.47 16.85
C LEU A 260 13.12 -12.99 17.07
N ALA A 261 12.05 -13.52 17.65
CA ALA A 261 11.89 -14.95 17.82
C ALA A 261 11.80 -15.67 16.47
N TYR A 262 11.34 -14.99 15.42
CA TYR A 262 11.20 -15.59 14.08
C TYR A 262 12.56 -15.87 13.45
N ALA A 263 13.63 -15.21 13.91
CA ALA A 263 14.99 -15.57 13.52
C ALA A 263 15.33 -17.03 13.87
N PHE A 264 14.67 -17.61 14.88
CA PHE A 264 14.86 -19.00 15.30
C PHE A 264 13.82 -19.96 14.70
N PHE A 265 12.55 -19.54 14.63
CA PHE A 265 11.44 -20.43 14.26
C PHE A 265 11.11 -20.46 12.77
N LEU A 266 11.32 -19.35 12.06
CA LEU A 266 11.03 -19.27 10.63
C LEU A 266 12.20 -19.89 9.85
N ASP A 267 11.93 -20.62 8.77
CA ASP A 267 12.99 -21.08 7.87
C ASP A 267 13.15 -20.13 6.67
N GLU A 268 14.31 -20.19 6.02
CA GLU A 268 14.61 -19.40 4.82
C GLU A 268 13.95 -20.00 3.58
N SER A 269 13.77 -19.20 2.54
CA SER A 269 13.22 -19.66 1.27
C SER A 269 14.06 -20.76 0.61
N ILE A 270 13.38 -21.83 0.19
CA ILE A 270 13.99 -22.93 -0.56
C ILE A 270 14.53 -22.42 -1.91
N ARG A 271 13.75 -21.60 -2.62
CA ARG A 271 14.14 -21.02 -3.92
C ARG A 271 15.39 -20.14 -3.78
N TRP A 272 15.45 -19.29 -2.76
CA TRP A 272 16.62 -18.45 -2.49
C TRP A 272 17.86 -19.27 -2.13
N LEU A 273 17.71 -20.34 -1.34
CA LEU A 273 18.84 -21.22 -1.01
C LEU A 273 19.43 -21.87 -2.26
N TYR A 274 18.59 -22.32 -3.19
CA TYR A 274 19.04 -22.85 -4.47
C TYR A 274 19.70 -21.78 -5.36
N SER A 275 19.13 -20.58 -5.47
CA SER A 275 19.69 -19.49 -6.28
C SER A 275 21.07 -19.03 -5.78
N LYS A 276 21.35 -19.14 -4.47
CA LYS A 276 22.66 -18.90 -3.87
C LYS A 276 23.60 -20.10 -3.89
N GLY A 277 23.24 -21.21 -4.54
CA GLY A 277 24.06 -22.42 -4.62
C GLY A 277 24.14 -23.22 -3.31
N LYS A 278 23.30 -22.93 -2.31
CA LYS A 278 23.29 -23.61 -1.00
C LYS A 278 22.40 -24.86 -1.03
N LYS A 279 22.64 -25.77 -1.98
CA LYS A 279 21.81 -26.96 -2.24
C LYS A 279 21.63 -27.84 -0.98
N ASP A 280 22.69 -28.10 -0.23
CA ASP A 280 22.62 -28.96 0.98
C ASP A 280 21.65 -28.43 2.05
N ARG A 281 21.61 -27.11 2.23
CA ARG A 281 20.70 -26.47 3.19
C ARG A 281 19.26 -26.55 2.70
N ALA A 282 19.04 -26.38 1.40
CA ALA A 282 17.73 -26.49 0.80
C ALA A 282 17.16 -27.92 0.94
N VAL A 283 17.96 -28.95 0.66
CA VAL A 283 17.55 -30.36 0.83
C VAL A 283 17.23 -30.68 2.29
N LYS A 284 18.07 -30.24 3.24
CA LYS A 284 17.79 -30.41 4.68
C LYS A 284 16.48 -29.75 5.11
N LEU A 285 16.18 -28.57 4.56
CA LEU A 285 14.93 -27.88 4.84
C LEU A 285 13.73 -28.64 4.26
N ILE A 286 13.81 -29.10 3.02
CA ILE A 286 12.76 -29.92 2.40
C ILE A 286 12.49 -31.18 3.24
N GLN A 287 13.54 -31.87 3.70
CA GLN A 287 13.40 -33.04 4.59
C GLN A 287 12.76 -32.69 5.93
N LYS A 288 13.08 -31.53 6.51
CA LYS A 288 12.45 -31.03 7.74
C LYS A 288 10.95 -30.81 7.54
N ILE A 289 10.55 -30.20 6.43
CA ILE A 289 9.14 -29.95 6.08
C ILE A 289 8.41 -31.28 5.86
N ALA A 290 9.00 -32.20 5.09
CA ALA A 290 8.44 -33.53 4.82
C ALA A 290 8.16 -34.30 6.11
N LYS A 291 9.12 -34.32 7.04
CA LYS A 291 8.96 -34.95 8.37
C LYS A 291 7.82 -34.32 9.17
N ARG A 292 7.68 -32.99 9.16
CA ARG A 292 6.64 -32.29 9.91
C ARG A 292 5.24 -32.46 9.29
N ASN A 293 5.20 -32.66 7.98
CA ASN A 293 3.95 -32.89 7.25
C ASN A 293 3.59 -34.38 7.11
N ASN A 294 4.41 -35.29 7.67
CA ASN A 294 4.26 -36.74 7.51
C ASN A 294 4.20 -37.17 6.04
N VAL A 295 5.04 -36.58 5.20
CA VAL A 295 5.19 -36.94 3.78
C VAL A 295 6.49 -37.69 3.59
N GLU A 296 6.43 -38.86 2.96
CA GLU A 296 7.62 -39.60 2.53
C GLU A 296 8.11 -39.06 1.19
N LEU A 297 9.35 -38.57 1.15
CA LEU A 297 10.01 -38.12 -0.07
C LEU A 297 11.04 -39.15 -0.51
N ASP A 298 11.08 -39.48 -1.80
CA ASP A 298 12.14 -40.31 -2.37
C ASP A 298 13.47 -39.53 -2.35
N LYS A 299 14.47 -40.09 -1.67
CA LYS A 299 15.82 -39.50 -1.60
C LYS A 299 16.45 -39.32 -2.97
N ARG A 300 16.12 -40.19 -3.94
CA ARG A 300 16.61 -40.07 -5.32
C ARG A 300 16.02 -38.86 -6.05
N GLN A 301 14.81 -38.40 -5.69
CA GLN A 301 14.24 -37.17 -6.24
C GLN A 301 14.95 -35.93 -5.71
N LEU A 302 15.37 -35.93 -4.44
CA LEU A 302 16.10 -34.81 -3.82
C LEU A 302 17.51 -34.64 -4.40
N ASP A 303 18.21 -35.74 -4.67
CA ASP A 303 19.55 -35.70 -5.30
C ASP A 303 19.49 -35.26 -6.78
N ARG A 304 18.34 -35.48 -7.44
CA ARG A 304 18.08 -35.08 -8.83
C ARG A 304 17.42 -33.70 -8.95
N LEU A 305 17.20 -33.00 -7.83
CA LEU A 305 16.56 -31.69 -7.83
C LEU A 305 17.52 -30.65 -8.39
N ASP A 306 17.22 -30.16 -9.59
CA ASP A 306 17.96 -29.06 -10.19
C ASP A 306 17.05 -27.84 -10.30
N TYR A 307 17.40 -26.79 -9.56
CA TYR A 307 16.67 -25.53 -9.59
C TYR A 307 17.13 -24.73 -10.81
N PHE A 308 16.34 -24.81 -11.88
CA PHE A 308 16.42 -23.90 -13.01
C PHE A 308 15.45 -22.76 -12.79
N ASP A 309 15.99 -21.58 -12.53
CA ASP A 309 15.21 -20.37 -12.61
C ASP A 309 15.21 -19.91 -14.08
N GLU A 310 14.08 -20.11 -14.77
CA GLU A 310 13.83 -19.62 -16.13
C GLU A 310 14.10 -18.10 -16.23
N GLU A 311 13.95 -17.35 -15.13
CA GLU A 311 14.24 -15.92 -15.05
C GLU A 311 15.75 -15.62 -15.16
N THR A 312 16.62 -16.50 -14.68
CA THR A 312 18.08 -16.28 -14.68
C THR A 312 18.68 -16.36 -16.10
N LYS A 313 18.02 -17.04 -17.06
CA LYS A 313 18.41 -17.03 -18.48
C LYS A 313 17.86 -15.85 -19.28
N ARG A 314 16.74 -15.23 -18.87
CA ARG A 314 16.21 -14.04 -19.56
C ARG A 314 17.15 -12.84 -19.51
N GLY A 315 18.05 -12.78 -18.52
CA GLY A 315 19.07 -11.74 -18.37
C GLY A 315 20.24 -11.77 -19.37
N GLN A 316 20.26 -12.66 -20.37
CA GLN A 316 21.28 -12.62 -21.44
C GLN A 316 20.97 -11.63 -22.57
N VAL A 317 19.74 -11.09 -22.64
CA VAL A 317 19.43 -9.91 -23.47
C VAL A 317 19.50 -8.70 -22.55
N SER A 318 20.22 -7.63 -22.94
CA SER A 318 20.32 -6.42 -22.13
C SER A 318 18.92 -5.84 -21.86
N ASP A 319 18.38 -6.05 -20.65
CA ASP A 319 17.06 -5.58 -20.21
C ASP A 319 16.86 -4.08 -20.50
N ARG A 320 17.96 -3.31 -20.44
CA ARG A 320 17.99 -1.88 -20.78
C ARG A 320 17.68 -1.62 -22.25
N LEU A 321 18.27 -2.39 -23.18
CA LEU A 321 18.05 -2.25 -24.62
C LEU A 321 16.60 -2.55 -24.98
N VAL A 322 16.00 -3.52 -24.29
CA VAL A 322 14.62 -3.95 -24.49
C VAL A 322 13.63 -2.93 -23.93
N LEU A 323 13.89 -2.37 -22.73
CA LEU A 323 13.13 -1.24 -22.18
C LEU A 323 13.19 0.01 -23.07
N LEU A 324 14.38 0.34 -23.60
CA LEU A 324 14.56 1.44 -24.55
C LEU A 324 13.73 1.27 -25.82
N LYS A 325 13.59 0.04 -26.34
CA LYS A 325 12.71 -0.26 -27.47
C LYS A 325 11.24 -0.01 -27.12
N THR A 326 10.79 -0.42 -25.94
CA THR A 326 9.41 -0.16 -25.48
C THR A 326 9.13 1.35 -25.36
N PHE A 327 10.06 2.14 -24.81
CA PHE A 327 9.89 3.59 -24.72
C PHE A 327 10.00 4.33 -26.06
N LYS A 328 10.60 3.72 -27.09
CA LYS A 328 10.67 4.32 -28.43
C LYS A 328 9.34 4.28 -29.17
N SER A 329 8.44 3.33 -28.84
CA SER A 329 7.11 3.25 -29.44
C SER A 329 6.19 4.37 -28.93
N LYS A 330 5.60 5.14 -29.86
CA LYS A 330 4.64 6.21 -29.53
C LYS A 330 3.36 5.67 -28.87
N ILE A 331 2.92 4.48 -29.26
CA ILE A 331 1.69 3.86 -28.73
C ILE A 331 1.94 3.35 -27.31
N MET A 332 3.07 2.68 -27.09
CA MET A 332 3.46 2.22 -25.75
C MET A 332 3.69 3.39 -24.79
N MET A 333 4.33 4.46 -25.25
CA MET A 333 4.47 5.69 -24.46
C MET A 333 3.12 6.30 -24.07
N LYS A 334 2.15 6.35 -24.98
CA LYS A 334 0.80 6.84 -24.66
C LYS A 334 0.13 5.98 -23.58
N ARG A 335 0.21 4.65 -23.71
CA ARG A 335 -0.32 3.71 -22.70
C ARG A 335 0.37 3.87 -21.36
N PHE A 336 1.68 4.03 -21.38
CA PHE A 336 2.51 4.22 -20.20
C PHE A 336 2.15 5.50 -19.43
N VAL A 337 2.02 6.64 -20.12
CA VAL A 337 1.60 7.89 -19.48
C VAL A 337 0.20 7.76 -18.88
N ILE A 338 -0.74 7.09 -19.55
CA ILE A 338 -2.08 6.84 -19.01
C ILE A 338 -2.02 5.94 -17.78
N CYS A 339 -1.20 4.89 -17.79
CA CYS A 339 -0.96 4.04 -16.63
C CYS A 339 -0.40 4.86 -15.46
N MET A 340 0.57 5.75 -15.70
CA MET A 340 1.10 6.63 -14.64
C MET A 340 0.01 7.46 -13.98
N VAL A 341 -0.91 8.04 -14.78
CA VAL A 341 -2.04 8.82 -14.25
C VAL A 341 -2.99 7.93 -13.43
N TRP A 342 -3.28 6.71 -13.89
CA TRP A 342 -4.08 5.76 -13.12
C TRP A 342 -3.43 5.42 -11.78
N TRP A 343 -2.15 5.04 -11.81
CA TRP A 343 -1.39 4.68 -10.61
C TRP A 343 -1.28 5.83 -9.62
N PHE A 344 -1.03 7.04 -10.11
CA PHE A 344 -1.05 8.24 -9.28
C PHE A 344 -2.43 8.49 -8.67
N THR A 345 -3.50 8.36 -9.47
CA THR A 345 -4.87 8.63 -9.02
C THR A 345 -5.33 7.62 -7.97
N ILE A 346 -5.16 6.31 -8.21
CA ILE A 346 -5.62 5.28 -7.26
C ILE A 346 -4.86 5.32 -5.94
N THR A 347 -3.57 5.65 -5.96
CA THR A 347 -2.76 5.75 -4.73
C THR A 347 -3.05 7.03 -3.97
N LEU A 348 -3.23 8.16 -4.66
CA LEU A 348 -3.67 9.41 -4.05
C LEU A 348 -5.03 9.23 -3.38
N ILE A 349 -5.99 8.60 -4.07
CA ILE A 349 -7.33 8.35 -3.54
C ILE A 349 -7.27 7.39 -2.34
N ASN A 350 -6.60 6.24 -2.46
CA ASN A 350 -6.60 5.23 -1.38
C ASN A 350 -5.99 5.80 -0.07
N TYR A 351 -4.82 6.43 -0.14
CA TYR A 351 -4.23 7.06 1.06
C TYR A 351 -5.01 8.31 1.50
N GLY A 352 -5.50 9.11 0.55
CA GLY A 352 -6.24 10.34 0.83
C GLY A 352 -7.59 10.09 1.50
N MET A 353 -8.27 9.00 1.12
CA MET A 353 -9.50 8.51 1.74
C MET A 353 -9.24 8.00 3.14
N MET A 354 -8.18 7.21 3.32
CA MET A 354 -7.76 6.71 4.63
C MET A 354 -7.52 7.85 5.62
N ILE A 355 -6.85 8.92 5.20
CA ILE A 355 -6.60 10.12 6.02
C ILE A 355 -7.88 10.95 6.19
N SER A 356 -8.67 11.12 5.14
CA SER A 356 -9.95 11.86 5.22
C SER A 356 -10.97 11.17 6.11
N SER A 357 -10.90 9.85 6.28
CA SER A 357 -11.88 9.08 7.06
C SER A 357 -11.93 9.48 8.54
N VAL A 358 -10.81 9.94 9.10
CA VAL A 358 -10.75 10.41 10.49
C VAL A 358 -11.22 11.85 10.66
N LEU A 359 -11.39 12.59 9.56
CA LEU A 359 -11.80 13.99 9.51
C LEU A 359 -13.31 14.15 9.26
N ILE A 360 -13.99 13.09 8.81
CA ILE A 360 -15.43 13.09 8.60
C ILE A 360 -16.17 13.10 9.94
N ALA A 361 -17.28 13.85 9.99
CA ALA A 361 -18.19 13.89 11.11
C ALA A 361 -18.57 12.50 11.65
N GLY A 362 -18.60 12.35 12.97
CA GLY A 362 -18.87 11.10 13.67
C GLY A 362 -17.67 10.58 14.44
N ASN A 363 -17.66 9.29 14.75
CA ASN A 363 -16.55 8.68 15.48
C ASN A 363 -15.44 8.29 14.49
N LYS A 364 -14.32 9.00 14.53
CA LYS A 364 -13.14 8.77 13.66
C LYS A 364 -12.65 7.32 13.66
N TYR A 365 -12.68 6.63 14.81
CA TYR A 365 -12.22 5.25 14.94
C TYR A 365 -13.14 4.28 14.20
N VAL A 366 -14.45 4.47 14.35
CA VAL A 366 -15.47 3.67 13.64
C VAL A 366 -15.45 3.98 12.14
N ASN A 367 -15.33 5.25 11.76
CA ASN A 367 -15.25 5.66 10.35
C ASN A 367 -14.05 5.00 9.65
N PHE A 368 -12.87 5.04 10.25
CA PHE A 368 -11.68 4.38 9.71
C PHE A 368 -11.86 2.86 9.63
N ALA A 369 -12.37 2.21 10.69
CA ALA A 369 -12.59 0.76 10.69
C ALA A 369 -13.60 0.32 9.62
N LEU A 370 -14.69 1.07 9.44
CA LEU A 370 -15.67 0.83 8.38
C LEU A 370 -15.08 1.03 6.98
N LEU A 371 -14.20 2.02 6.81
CA LEU A 371 -13.51 2.26 5.55
C LEU A 371 -12.67 1.04 5.16
N MET A 372 -11.83 0.54 6.07
CA MET A 372 -10.97 -0.63 5.82
C MET A 372 -11.79 -1.92 5.65
N LEU A 373 -12.97 -2.01 6.29
CA LEU A 373 -13.88 -3.13 6.09
C LEU A 373 -14.41 -3.20 4.65
N MET A 374 -14.52 -2.07 3.93
CA MET A 374 -15.01 -2.01 2.54
C MET A 374 -14.06 -2.64 1.51
N ASP A 375 -12.79 -2.87 1.87
CA ASP A 375 -11.85 -3.59 1.01
C ASP A 375 -12.29 -5.04 0.75
N ILE A 376 -12.85 -5.70 1.76
CA ILE A 376 -13.31 -7.10 1.66
C ILE A 376 -14.45 -7.26 0.63
N PRO A 377 -15.60 -6.56 0.75
CA PRO A 377 -16.66 -6.65 -0.25
C PRO A 377 -16.21 -6.13 -1.62
N SER A 378 -15.29 -5.16 -1.68
CA SER A 378 -14.71 -4.68 -2.94
C SER A 378 -13.98 -5.80 -3.69
N ASN A 379 -13.18 -6.61 -3.00
CA ASN A 379 -12.47 -7.75 -3.59
C ASN A 379 -13.42 -8.83 -4.11
N VAL A 380 -14.51 -9.11 -3.40
CA VAL A 380 -15.56 -10.05 -3.86
C VAL A 380 -16.27 -9.49 -5.09
N PHE A 381 -16.63 -8.20 -5.05
CA PHE A 381 -17.27 -7.51 -6.17
C PHE A 381 -16.38 -7.50 -7.42
N TYR A 382 -15.08 -7.24 -7.25
CA TYR A 382 -14.04 -7.36 -8.27
C TYR A 382 -14.06 -8.70 -8.99
N TRP A 383 -14.00 -9.80 -8.23
CA TRP A 383 -14.03 -11.15 -8.78
C TRP A 383 -15.33 -11.43 -9.55
N LEU A 384 -16.48 -11.05 -9.00
CA LEU A 384 -17.79 -11.24 -9.64
C LEU A 384 -17.89 -10.47 -10.96
N VAL A 385 -17.46 -9.22 -11.01
CA VAL A 385 -17.59 -8.37 -12.21
C VAL A 385 -16.65 -8.85 -13.31
N LEU A 386 -15.38 -9.14 -13.02
CA LEU A 386 -14.43 -9.60 -14.04
C LEU A 386 -14.72 -11.02 -14.57
N SER A 387 -15.51 -11.82 -13.86
CA SER A 387 -15.99 -13.10 -14.38
C SER A 387 -16.96 -12.95 -15.57
N LYS A 388 -17.65 -11.80 -15.68
CA LYS A 388 -18.69 -11.54 -16.70
C LYS A 388 -18.32 -10.43 -17.67
N TYR A 389 -17.63 -9.40 -17.20
CA TYR A 389 -17.34 -8.18 -17.94
C TYR A 389 -15.86 -8.09 -18.31
N LYS A 390 -15.59 -7.46 -19.44
CA LYS A 390 -14.22 -7.17 -19.92
C LYS A 390 -13.58 -6.04 -19.12
N ARG A 391 -12.27 -5.82 -19.15
CA ARG A 391 -11.55 -4.98 -18.17
C ARG A 391 -11.83 -3.49 -18.31
N LYS A 392 -11.99 -2.99 -19.55
CA LYS A 392 -12.09 -1.54 -19.83
C LYS A 392 -13.34 -0.91 -19.23
N LEU A 393 -14.50 -1.53 -19.45
CA LEU A 393 -15.79 -0.95 -19.07
C LEU A 393 -15.97 -0.83 -17.54
N PRO A 394 -15.69 -1.86 -16.73
CA PRO A 394 -15.76 -1.78 -15.28
C PRO A 394 -14.80 -0.75 -14.69
N LEU A 395 -13.56 -0.65 -15.20
CA LEU A 395 -12.62 0.36 -14.73
C LEU A 395 -13.14 1.78 -15.03
N LEU A 396 -13.66 2.00 -16.24
CA LEU A 396 -14.26 3.27 -16.62
C LEU A 396 -15.43 3.62 -15.71
N MET A 397 -16.39 2.70 -15.53
CA MET A 397 -17.57 2.91 -14.70
C MET A 397 -17.18 3.18 -13.24
N ALA A 398 -16.21 2.46 -12.69
CA ALA A 398 -15.76 2.66 -11.32
C ALA A 398 -15.14 4.04 -11.11
N PHE A 399 -14.30 4.51 -12.02
CA PHE A 399 -13.72 5.85 -11.95
C PHE A 399 -14.76 6.97 -12.09
N PHE A 400 -15.72 6.83 -13.01
CA PHE A 400 -16.77 7.82 -13.21
C PHE A 400 -17.77 7.84 -12.05
N VAL A 401 -18.36 6.69 -11.72
CA VAL A 401 -19.36 6.58 -10.64
C VAL A 401 -18.73 6.92 -9.29
N GLY A 402 -17.52 6.41 -9.02
CA GLY A 402 -16.77 6.74 -7.81
C GLY A 402 -16.46 8.23 -7.72
N GLY A 403 -16.03 8.85 -8.82
CA GLY A 403 -15.77 10.29 -8.85
C GLY A 403 -17.02 11.14 -8.60
N VAL A 404 -18.19 10.72 -9.12
CA VAL A 404 -19.48 11.38 -8.83
C VAL A 404 -19.86 11.24 -7.35
N PHE A 405 -19.71 10.06 -6.74
CA PHE A 405 -19.97 9.87 -5.30
C PHE A 405 -19.04 10.72 -4.42
N CYS A 406 -17.77 10.83 -4.80
CA CYS A 406 -16.81 11.64 -4.05
C CYS A 406 -17.12 13.14 -4.16
N ILE A 407 -17.47 13.64 -5.36
CA ILE A 407 -17.85 15.05 -5.56
C ILE A 407 -19.16 15.39 -4.87
N SER A 408 -20.12 14.45 -4.80
CA SER A 408 -21.43 14.73 -4.19
C SER A 408 -21.38 14.76 -2.66
N GLN A 409 -20.44 14.07 -2.03
CA GLN A 409 -20.35 13.92 -0.58
C GLN A 409 -20.33 15.27 0.18
N PRO A 410 -19.55 16.29 -0.21
CA PRO A 410 -19.53 17.59 0.49
C PRO A 410 -20.81 18.41 0.37
N PHE A 411 -21.62 18.16 -0.66
CA PHE A 411 -22.87 18.88 -0.88
C PHE A 411 -24.04 18.28 -0.08
N VAL A 412 -23.82 17.15 0.61
CA VAL A 412 -24.85 16.54 1.46
C VAL A 412 -25.04 17.39 2.72
N PRO A 413 -26.28 17.83 3.03
CA PRO A 413 -26.56 18.59 4.24
C PRO A 413 -26.20 17.81 5.52
N LYS A 414 -25.71 18.50 6.56
CA LYS A 414 -25.36 17.88 7.86
C LYS A 414 -26.51 17.04 8.47
N ALA A 415 -27.77 17.40 8.20
CA ALA A 415 -28.95 16.64 8.62
C ALA A 415 -29.00 15.20 8.10
N TYR A 416 -28.32 14.92 6.98
CA TYR A 416 -28.21 13.61 6.35
C TYR A 416 -26.77 13.09 6.40
N ALA A 417 -26.06 13.26 7.52
CA ALA A 417 -24.68 12.81 7.70
C ALA A 417 -24.47 11.31 7.34
N TRP A 418 -25.47 10.46 7.62
CA TRP A 418 -25.45 9.05 7.24
C TRP A 418 -25.30 8.83 5.72
N LEU A 419 -25.89 9.71 4.90
CA LEU A 419 -25.78 9.65 3.44
C LEU A 419 -24.38 10.07 2.99
N GLY A 420 -23.78 11.08 3.64
CA GLY A 420 -22.40 11.48 3.38
C GLY A 420 -21.41 10.35 3.67
N VAL A 421 -21.57 9.66 4.81
CA VAL A 421 -20.76 8.48 5.15
C VAL A 421 -21.01 7.34 4.16
N ALA A 422 -22.27 7.06 3.78
CA ALA A 422 -22.59 6.00 2.82
C ALA A 422 -21.96 6.25 1.44
N LEU A 423 -21.98 7.50 0.95
CA LEU A 423 -21.32 7.89 -0.31
C LEU A 423 -19.80 7.73 -0.22
N PHE A 424 -19.20 8.12 0.92
CA PHE A 424 -17.77 7.97 1.17
C PHE A 424 -17.34 6.49 1.16
N MET A 425 -18.09 5.63 1.85
CA MET A 425 -17.83 4.18 1.87
C MET A 425 -18.06 3.52 0.50
N ALA A 426 -19.09 3.93 -0.24
CA ALA A 426 -19.33 3.44 -1.59
C ALA A 426 -18.22 3.84 -2.55
N PHE A 427 -17.68 5.05 -2.41
CA PHE A 427 -16.52 5.50 -3.18
C PHE A 427 -15.28 4.68 -2.85
N GLU A 428 -15.00 4.41 -1.57
CA GLU A 428 -13.85 3.57 -1.18
C GLU A 428 -13.94 2.18 -1.80
N MET A 429 -15.10 1.54 -1.74
CA MET A 429 -15.31 0.23 -2.36
C MET A 429 -14.99 0.27 -3.86
N LEU A 430 -15.40 1.33 -4.59
CA LEU A 430 -15.09 1.51 -6.01
C LEU A 430 -13.63 1.87 -6.26
N ALA A 431 -12.97 2.57 -5.34
CA ALA A 431 -11.55 2.88 -5.40
C ALA A 431 -10.70 1.61 -5.28
N THR A 432 -10.96 0.75 -4.28
CA THR A 432 -10.29 -0.55 -4.12
C THR A 432 -10.55 -1.47 -5.30
N PHE A 433 -11.76 -1.45 -5.86
CA PHE A 433 -12.10 -2.20 -7.07
C PHE A 433 -11.28 -1.71 -8.27
N SER A 434 -11.16 -0.40 -8.45
CA SER A 434 -10.35 0.21 -9.51
C SER A 434 -8.87 -0.11 -9.33
N TYR A 435 -8.37 -0.10 -8.09
CA TYR A 435 -7.00 -0.44 -7.75
C TYR A 435 -6.64 -1.86 -8.24
N ASN A 436 -7.50 -2.85 -7.94
CA ASN A 436 -7.32 -4.22 -8.39
C ASN A 436 -7.33 -4.37 -9.91
N ILE A 437 -8.23 -3.67 -10.62
CA ILE A 437 -8.25 -3.71 -12.10
C ILE A 437 -7.00 -3.05 -12.68
N VAL A 438 -6.58 -1.89 -12.18
CA VAL A 438 -5.37 -1.20 -12.68
C VAL A 438 -4.14 -2.09 -12.50
N TYR A 439 -4.03 -2.81 -11.38
CA TYR A 439 -2.94 -3.77 -11.15
C TYR A 439 -2.85 -4.81 -12.25
N ILE A 440 -3.96 -5.45 -12.62
CA ILE A 440 -3.99 -6.46 -13.70
C ILE A 440 -3.82 -5.81 -15.07
N TYR A 441 -4.60 -4.78 -15.36
CA TYR A 441 -4.66 -4.16 -16.68
C TYR A 441 -3.32 -3.54 -17.09
N THR A 442 -2.59 -2.95 -16.15
CA THR A 442 -1.21 -2.49 -16.38
C THR A 442 -0.32 -3.64 -16.85
N SER A 443 -0.46 -4.83 -16.25
CA SER A 443 0.35 -6.01 -16.63
C SER A 443 -0.06 -6.61 -17.98
N GLU A 444 -1.34 -6.53 -18.38
CA GLU A 444 -1.82 -7.03 -19.67
C GLU A 444 -1.45 -6.09 -20.85
N LEU A 445 -1.16 -4.82 -20.60
CA LEU A 445 -0.87 -3.82 -21.64
C LEU A 445 0.56 -3.86 -22.18
N PHE A 446 1.51 -4.42 -21.43
CA PHE A 446 2.94 -4.40 -21.75
C PHE A 446 3.46 -5.78 -22.18
N PRO A 447 4.45 -5.81 -23.09
CA PRO A 447 5.08 -7.06 -23.56
C PRO A 447 5.63 -7.91 -22.42
N THR A 448 5.55 -9.23 -22.54
CA THR A 448 5.98 -10.20 -21.50
C THR A 448 7.37 -9.92 -20.94
N TYR A 449 8.34 -9.51 -21.77
CA TYR A 449 9.72 -9.26 -21.34
C TYR A 449 9.92 -7.92 -20.59
N THR A 450 9.06 -6.92 -20.80
CA THR A 450 9.16 -5.61 -20.11
C THR A 450 8.06 -5.38 -19.10
N ARG A 451 7.06 -6.27 -19.02
CA ARG A 451 5.87 -6.17 -18.19
C ARG A 451 6.18 -5.84 -16.73
N ASN A 452 7.02 -6.63 -16.08
CA ASN A 452 7.34 -6.47 -14.67
C ASN A 452 8.04 -5.13 -14.40
N SER A 453 9.00 -4.75 -15.24
CA SER A 453 9.72 -3.48 -15.15
C SER A 453 8.81 -2.27 -15.38
N MET A 454 7.95 -2.32 -16.40
CA MET A 454 7.01 -1.25 -16.71
C MET A 454 5.96 -1.08 -15.61
N HIS A 455 5.43 -2.18 -15.08
CA HIS A 455 4.51 -2.19 -13.94
C HIS A 455 5.16 -1.58 -12.70
N ALA A 456 6.40 -1.98 -12.38
CA ALA A 456 7.15 -1.42 -11.26
C ALA A 456 7.40 0.08 -11.40
N ILE A 457 7.74 0.57 -12.60
CA ILE A 457 7.94 2.02 -12.84
C ILE A 457 6.61 2.78 -12.69
N CYS A 458 5.50 2.26 -13.24
CA CYS A 458 4.18 2.86 -13.07
C CYS A 458 3.78 2.92 -11.59
N SER A 459 4.00 1.84 -10.84
CA SER A 459 3.73 1.79 -9.40
C SER A 459 4.59 2.76 -8.60
N ALA A 460 5.89 2.89 -8.94
CA ALA A 460 6.80 3.83 -8.31
C ALA A 460 6.37 5.29 -8.52
N VAL A 461 5.97 5.67 -9.74
CA VAL A 461 5.38 7.00 -9.99
C VAL A 461 4.05 7.17 -9.26
N GLY A 462 3.26 6.11 -9.15
CA GLY A 462 2.08 6.07 -8.29
C GLY A 462 2.37 6.50 -6.86
N ARG A 463 3.51 6.12 -6.27
CA ARG A 463 3.86 6.52 -4.88
C ARG A 463 3.95 8.03 -4.66
N MET A 464 4.09 8.83 -5.71
CA MET A 464 3.93 10.29 -5.60
C MET A 464 2.52 10.70 -5.13
N GLY A 465 1.48 9.93 -5.50
CA GLY A 465 0.12 10.12 -5.01
C GLY A 465 0.01 9.92 -3.49
N SER A 466 0.59 8.84 -2.95
CA SER A 466 0.65 8.60 -1.50
C SER A 466 1.52 9.62 -0.74
N LEU A 467 2.47 10.27 -1.42
CA LEU A 467 3.29 11.34 -0.83
C LEU A 467 2.48 12.64 -0.65
N LEU A 468 1.60 12.93 -1.60
CA LEU A 468 0.74 14.12 -1.61
C LEU A 468 -0.54 13.93 -0.77
N ALA A 469 -1.03 12.70 -0.60
CA ALA A 469 -2.25 12.41 0.16
C ALA A 469 -2.28 13.03 1.57
N PRO A 470 -1.23 12.97 2.41
CA PRO A 470 -1.23 13.60 3.73
C PRO A 470 -1.35 15.12 3.72
N GLN A 471 -1.06 15.77 2.59
CA GLN A 471 -1.20 17.23 2.44
C GLN A 471 -2.63 17.62 2.01
N THR A 472 -3.45 16.68 1.56
CA THR A 472 -4.81 17.01 1.07
C THR A 472 -5.72 17.61 2.15
N PRO A 473 -5.67 17.22 3.44
CA PRO A 473 -6.46 17.86 4.49
C PRO A 473 -6.24 19.37 4.63
N LEU A 474 -5.06 19.89 4.27
CA LEU A 474 -4.79 21.33 4.31
C LEU A 474 -5.73 22.12 3.40
N LEU A 475 -6.28 21.49 2.35
CA LEU A 475 -7.22 22.14 1.45
C LEU A 475 -8.58 22.43 2.12
N MET A 476 -8.89 21.78 3.25
CA MET A 476 -10.11 22.04 4.01
C MET A 476 -10.17 23.45 4.60
N SER A 477 -9.02 24.13 4.74
CA SER A 477 -8.98 25.53 5.21
C SER A 477 -9.64 26.50 4.22
N TYR A 478 -9.70 26.14 2.94
CA TYR A 478 -10.36 26.94 1.90
C TYR A 478 -11.81 26.51 1.71
N TRP A 479 -12.05 25.21 1.63
CA TRP A 479 -13.39 24.63 1.57
C TRP A 479 -13.37 23.19 2.10
N TYR A 480 -14.25 22.88 3.03
CA TYR A 480 -14.34 21.56 3.68
C TYR A 480 -14.40 20.39 2.69
N GLY A 481 -15.07 20.57 1.55
CA GLY A 481 -15.22 19.54 0.50
C GLY A 481 -14.06 19.43 -0.50
N LEU A 482 -13.02 20.26 -0.37
CA LEU A 482 -11.99 20.38 -1.41
C LEU A 482 -11.13 19.11 -1.58
N PRO A 483 -10.76 18.35 -0.52
CA PRO A 483 -10.03 17.09 -0.69
C PRO A 483 -10.83 16.05 -1.49
N THR A 484 -12.10 15.83 -1.15
CA THR A 484 -12.97 14.86 -1.84
C THR A 484 -13.32 15.32 -3.25
N PHE A 485 -13.47 16.63 -3.47
CA PHE A 485 -13.59 17.17 -4.82
C PHE A 485 -12.35 16.90 -5.68
N LEU A 486 -11.14 17.08 -5.13
CA LEU A 486 -9.88 16.77 -5.82
C LEU A 486 -9.80 15.28 -6.18
N PHE A 487 -10.17 14.39 -5.25
CA PHE A 487 -10.23 12.94 -5.50
C PHE A 487 -11.22 12.57 -6.59
N GLY A 488 -12.41 13.18 -6.58
CA GLY A 488 -13.41 12.90 -7.60
C GLY A 488 -13.05 13.42 -8.99
N VAL A 489 -12.45 14.62 -9.09
CA VAL A 489 -11.98 15.19 -10.38
C VAL A 489 -10.85 14.36 -10.96
N THR A 490 -9.85 13.97 -10.14
CA THR A 490 -8.74 13.11 -10.58
C THR A 490 -9.24 11.72 -11.00
N SER A 491 -10.22 11.17 -10.29
CA SER A 491 -10.92 9.92 -10.65
C SER A 491 -11.61 10.03 -12.00
N ILE A 492 -12.43 11.06 -12.24
CA ILE A 492 -13.13 11.27 -13.52
C ILE A 492 -12.14 11.46 -14.67
N LEU A 493 -11.07 12.24 -14.46
CA LEU A 493 -10.01 12.42 -15.45
C LEU A 493 -9.38 11.07 -15.82
N SER A 494 -9.08 10.22 -14.84
CA SER A 494 -8.59 8.86 -15.06
C SER A 494 -9.59 8.00 -15.84
N GLY A 495 -10.88 8.10 -15.54
CA GLY A 495 -11.97 7.45 -16.29
C GLY A 495 -12.04 7.90 -17.75
N CYS A 496 -11.91 9.20 -18.01
CA CYS A 496 -11.82 9.77 -19.36
C CYS A 496 -10.61 9.23 -20.12
N LEU A 497 -9.44 9.15 -19.47
CA LEU A 497 -8.23 8.62 -20.08
C LEU A 497 -8.35 7.12 -20.42
N THR A 498 -9.14 6.37 -19.65
CA THR A 498 -9.43 4.95 -19.91
C THR A 498 -10.12 4.72 -21.26
N LEU A 499 -10.84 5.71 -21.80
CA LEU A 499 -11.43 5.62 -23.14
C LEU A 499 -10.37 5.39 -24.23
N PHE A 500 -9.17 5.93 -24.06
CA PHE A 500 -8.06 5.78 -25.01
C PHE A 500 -7.32 4.44 -24.89
N MET A 501 -7.64 3.63 -23.89
CA MET A 501 -7.02 2.31 -23.71
C MET A 501 -7.78 1.22 -24.48
N PRO A 502 -7.07 0.24 -25.06
CA PRO A 502 -7.70 -0.87 -25.77
C PRO A 502 -8.20 -1.92 -24.79
N GLU A 503 -9.26 -2.63 -25.15
CA GLU A 503 -9.72 -3.77 -24.35
C GLU A 503 -8.69 -4.92 -24.42
N THR A 504 -8.28 -5.44 -23.26
CA THR A 504 -7.32 -6.56 -23.11
C THR A 504 -7.99 -7.88 -22.71
N ALA A 505 -9.29 -7.87 -22.43
CA ALA A 505 -9.98 -9.09 -22.04
C ALA A 505 -9.96 -10.15 -23.15
N ASN A 506 -9.55 -11.36 -22.79
CA ASN A 506 -9.52 -12.55 -23.65
C ASN A 506 -8.58 -12.42 -24.87
N THR A 507 -7.59 -11.52 -24.81
CA THR A 507 -6.47 -11.49 -25.76
C THR A 507 -5.29 -12.26 -25.18
N GLU A 508 -4.56 -12.97 -26.03
CA GLU A 508 -3.26 -13.54 -25.63
C GLU A 508 -2.33 -12.41 -25.19
N LEU A 509 -1.52 -12.70 -24.18
CA LEU A 509 -0.59 -11.73 -23.63
C LEU A 509 0.51 -11.44 -24.66
N PRO A 510 0.80 -10.16 -24.96
CA PRO A 510 1.75 -9.83 -26.02
C PRO A 510 3.16 -10.23 -25.59
N ASP A 511 3.88 -10.95 -26.44
CA ASP A 511 5.28 -11.26 -26.23
C ASP A 511 6.20 -10.20 -26.83
N THR A 512 5.75 -9.47 -27.86
CA THR A 512 6.54 -8.42 -28.54
C THR A 512 5.93 -7.01 -28.42
N VAL A 513 6.72 -5.96 -28.71
CA VAL A 513 6.18 -4.57 -28.76
C VAL A 513 5.12 -4.47 -29.85
N ASP A 514 5.35 -5.10 -31.00
CA ASP A 514 4.46 -5.01 -32.15
C ASP A 514 3.11 -5.67 -31.86
N GLU A 515 3.09 -6.84 -31.20
CA GLU A 515 1.87 -7.48 -30.69
C GLU A 515 1.16 -6.58 -29.67
N ALA A 516 1.90 -5.99 -28.73
CA ALA A 516 1.32 -5.08 -27.75
C ALA A 516 0.66 -3.87 -28.44
N GLU A 517 1.28 -3.29 -29.48
CA GLU A 517 0.70 -2.19 -30.26
C GLU A 517 -0.60 -2.56 -30.96
N GLN A 518 -0.74 -3.81 -31.38
CA GLN A 518 -1.91 -4.30 -32.10
C GLN A 518 -3.11 -4.59 -31.21
N ILE A 519 -2.93 -4.66 -29.88
CA ILE A 519 -4.06 -4.84 -28.94
C ILE A 519 -5.12 -3.76 -29.16
N GLY A 520 -6.36 -4.20 -29.43
CA GLY A 520 -7.52 -3.35 -29.69
C GLY A 520 -7.66 -2.80 -31.10
N ARG A 521 -6.79 -3.18 -32.06
CA ARG A 521 -6.98 -2.89 -33.50
C ARG A 521 -7.74 -4.04 -34.16
N THR A 522 -8.81 -3.74 -34.89
CA THR A 522 -9.58 -4.72 -35.67
C THR A 522 -8.71 -5.31 -36.79
N PRO A 523 -8.82 -6.62 -37.11
CA PRO A 523 -8.06 -7.25 -38.19
C PRO A 523 -8.59 -6.80 -39.56
N LYS A 524 -8.15 -5.61 -40.02
CA LYS A 524 -8.37 -5.15 -41.40
C LYS A 524 -7.11 -4.59 -42.06
N SER A 525 -5.93 -4.87 -41.50
CA SER A 525 -4.65 -4.56 -42.14
C SER A 525 -3.66 -5.69 -41.95
N GLN A 526 -4.07 -6.90 -42.35
CA GLN A 526 -3.12 -7.93 -42.75
C GLN A 526 -3.05 -7.87 -44.28
N ALA A 527 -2.04 -7.19 -44.81
CA ALA A 527 -1.49 -7.66 -46.07
C ALA A 527 -0.92 -9.06 -45.77
N PRO A 528 -1.26 -10.10 -46.54
CA PRO A 528 -0.72 -11.43 -46.31
C PRO A 528 0.80 -11.34 -46.27
N LEU A 529 1.40 -11.75 -45.15
CA LEU A 529 2.81 -12.09 -45.11
C LEU A 529 2.98 -13.21 -46.15
N LEU A 530 3.67 -12.88 -47.25
CA LEU A 530 4.07 -13.86 -48.25
C LEU A 530 4.85 -14.96 -47.52
N PRO A 531 4.57 -16.25 -47.80
CA PRO A 531 5.41 -17.33 -47.28
C PRO A 531 6.85 -17.10 -47.73
N GLU A 532 7.79 -17.16 -46.79
CA GLU A 532 9.22 -17.21 -47.12
C GLU A 532 9.45 -18.35 -48.11
N GLU A 533 9.97 -18.02 -49.29
CA GLU A 533 10.47 -19.02 -50.24
C GLU A 533 11.57 -19.83 -49.56
N GLU A 534 11.34 -21.13 -49.41
CA GLU A 534 12.38 -22.11 -49.12
C GLU A 534 13.51 -21.98 -50.14
N LYS A 535 14.64 -21.40 -49.71
CA LYS A 535 15.90 -21.49 -50.45
C LYS A 535 16.30 -22.96 -50.53
N LYS A 536 16.13 -23.57 -51.71
CA LYS A 536 16.76 -24.83 -52.09
C LYS A 536 18.28 -24.76 -51.89
N PRO A 537 18.92 -25.79 -51.33
CA PRO A 537 20.37 -25.85 -51.27
C PRO A 537 20.97 -26.08 -52.66
N ASP A 538 21.93 -25.24 -53.03
CA ASP A 538 22.74 -25.39 -54.24
C ASP A 538 23.46 -26.73 -54.25
N LYS A 539 23.29 -27.49 -55.34
CA LYS A 539 24.13 -28.65 -55.66
C LYS A 539 25.51 -28.14 -56.08
N VAL A 540 26.51 -28.38 -55.24
CA VAL A 540 27.92 -28.31 -55.62
C VAL A 540 28.21 -29.43 -56.62
N THR A 541 28.85 -29.04 -57.72
CA THR A 541 29.29 -29.87 -58.85
C THR A 541 30.50 -30.72 -58.47
#